data_AF-A0A931S8B3-F1
#
_entry.id   AF-A0A931S8B3-F1
#
_cell.length_a   1.000
_cell.length_b   1.000
_cell.length_c   1.000
_cell.angle_alpha   90.00
_cell.angle_beta   90.00
_cell.angle_gamma   90.00
#
_symmetry.space_group_name_H-M   'P 1'
#
loop_
_entity.id
_entity.type
_entity.pdbx_description
1 polymer ?
#
loop_
_entity_poly.entity_id
_entity_poly.type
_entity_poly.pdbx_seq_one_letter_code
_entity_poly.pdbx_strand_id
1 'polypeptide(L)'
;MAQQKIETFDDWKDLFHAWQKAIGYDTRLFSSVLQGYEFGERFAAAREAEIEFGEFAGEKKWEATGEISGAEIQDLLLRLIAVQGDTEFASVEQQRRLLDSSPTERDLRSIVRINAEEMRHGWQMSYLLVRYFGDAGKAEALKLLERRADKNERLLRAFNEPVEDWVDFFAYTSFVDRDGMYQLRMLSHSAFGPLARSAGPMLNEESFHLLNGLTGLQRILRAGKVPAEIVQKVLNRWLPACFDLFGHERSWGAARAYEWGLKGRFNEEAAGPMVDAERLNDAARELYLTEVQGLVALLNREIPEDRPKLYVPDIKFNRRIGDYRSQRFSVRGEPVDEAAYTRHLEEVLPTQKDRETIRAIVKEPGWIAPPA
;
A
#
# COMPACT_ATOMS: atom_id res chain seq x y z
N MET A 1 -9.95 0.96 -32.57
CA MET A 1 -8.89 1.85 -32.06
C MET A 1 -7.58 1.12 -32.24
N ALA A 2 -6.55 1.74 -32.81
CA ALA A 2 -5.24 1.09 -32.92
C ALA A 2 -4.77 0.72 -31.51
N GLN A 3 -4.36 -0.53 -31.32
CA GLN A 3 -3.87 -1.03 -30.05
C GLN A 3 -2.63 -0.21 -29.68
N GLN A 4 -2.68 0.54 -28.58
CA GLN A 4 -1.52 1.32 -28.11
C GLN A 4 -0.36 0.33 -27.87
N LYS A 5 0.75 0.53 -28.58
CA LYS A 5 1.90 -0.37 -28.53
C LYS A 5 3.09 0.37 -27.92
N ILE A 6 3.70 -0.24 -26.91
CA ILE A 6 4.92 0.24 -26.27
C ILE A 6 6.09 -0.44 -26.99
N GLU A 7 6.90 0.31 -27.74
CA GLU A 7 8.15 -0.23 -28.31
C GLU A 7 9.33 0.08 -27.40
N THR A 8 9.34 1.29 -26.84
CA THR A 8 10.37 1.86 -25.98
C THR A 8 9.76 2.36 -24.66
N PHE A 9 10.61 2.66 -23.68
CA PHE A 9 10.11 3.25 -22.44
C PHE A 9 9.58 4.69 -22.64
N ASP A 10 10.05 5.42 -23.65
CA ASP A 10 9.52 6.75 -23.97
C ASP A 10 8.06 6.68 -24.44
N ASP A 11 7.68 5.64 -25.20
CA ASP A 11 6.27 5.41 -25.56
C ASP A 11 5.40 5.20 -24.31
N TRP A 12 5.93 4.50 -23.29
CA TRP A 12 5.22 4.33 -22.03
C TRP A 12 5.09 5.65 -21.25
N LYS A 13 6.09 6.54 -21.28
CA LYS A 13 6.01 7.86 -20.65
C LYS A 13 4.88 8.71 -21.24
N ASP A 14 4.71 8.66 -22.56
CA ASP A 14 3.58 9.34 -23.22
C ASP A 14 2.23 8.81 -22.74
N LEU A 15 2.11 7.48 -22.58
CA LEU A 15 0.92 6.84 -22.04
C LEU A 15 0.68 7.21 -20.57
N PHE A 16 1.75 7.31 -19.77
CA PHE A 16 1.67 7.75 -18.38
C PHE A 16 1.12 9.19 -18.29
N HIS A 17 1.59 10.11 -19.13
CA HIS A 17 1.05 11.46 -19.18
C HIS A 17 -0.40 11.51 -19.70
N ALA A 18 -0.77 10.61 -20.61
CA ALA A 18 -2.16 10.44 -21.03
C ALA A 18 -3.04 9.90 -19.88
N TRP A 19 -2.53 8.97 -19.08
CA TRP A 19 -3.19 8.43 -17.89
C TRP A 19 -3.44 9.53 -16.85
N GLN A 20 -2.44 10.37 -16.53
CA GLN A 20 -2.60 11.50 -15.60
C GLN A 20 -3.78 12.40 -15.99
N LYS A 21 -3.89 12.72 -17.30
CA LYS A 21 -5.01 13.49 -17.85
C LYS A 21 -6.33 12.72 -17.75
N ALA A 22 -6.32 11.43 -18.07
CA ALA A 22 -7.51 10.58 -18.08
C ALA A 22 -8.12 10.40 -16.68
N ILE A 23 -7.30 10.33 -15.64
CA ILE A 23 -7.79 10.28 -14.24
C ILE A 23 -8.17 11.67 -13.70
N GLY A 24 -7.92 12.74 -14.46
CA GLY A 24 -8.23 14.11 -14.08
C GLY A 24 -7.32 14.67 -13.00
N TYR A 25 -6.07 14.22 -12.92
CA TYR A 25 -5.10 14.73 -11.95
C TYR A 25 -4.53 16.08 -12.42
N ASP A 26 -4.56 17.10 -11.56
CA ASP A 26 -3.99 18.42 -11.90
C ASP A 26 -2.47 18.43 -11.75
N THR A 27 -1.75 18.11 -12.82
CA THR A 27 -0.28 18.04 -12.82
C THR A 27 0.41 19.39 -12.64
N ARG A 28 -0.32 20.52 -12.76
CA ARG A 28 0.24 21.85 -12.44
C ARG A 28 0.56 22.00 -10.95
N LEU A 29 -0.06 21.17 -10.11
CA LEU A 29 0.27 21.12 -8.69
C LEU A 29 1.70 20.67 -8.44
N PHE A 30 2.29 19.82 -9.28
CA PHE A 30 3.69 19.40 -9.09
C PHE A 30 4.65 20.58 -9.20
N SER A 31 4.47 21.44 -10.19
CA SER A 31 5.34 22.61 -10.35
C SER A 31 5.05 23.70 -9.30
N SER A 32 3.78 23.92 -8.95
CA SER A 32 3.42 24.96 -7.97
C SER A 32 3.75 24.58 -6.52
N VAL A 33 3.72 23.28 -6.19
CA VAL A 33 3.86 22.78 -4.82
C VAL A 33 5.20 22.13 -4.54
N LEU A 34 5.72 21.34 -5.49
CA LEU A 34 6.96 20.55 -5.30
C LEU A 34 8.19 21.18 -5.97
N GLN A 35 8.03 22.30 -6.69
CA GLN A 35 9.09 23.09 -7.34
C GLN A 35 10.15 22.24 -8.07
N GLY A 36 9.90 21.92 -9.35
CA GLY A 36 10.87 21.20 -10.18
C GLY A 36 10.91 19.70 -9.95
N TYR A 37 9.79 19.10 -9.54
CA TYR A 37 9.67 17.65 -9.46
C TYR A 37 9.77 17.01 -10.86
N GLU A 38 10.70 16.08 -11.02
CA GLU A 38 10.89 15.30 -12.24
C GLU A 38 10.71 13.81 -11.95
N PHE A 39 9.91 13.15 -12.79
CA PHE A 39 9.77 11.70 -12.76
C PHE A 39 11.03 11.06 -13.34
N GLY A 40 11.51 10.02 -12.68
CA GLY A 40 12.68 9.29 -13.12
C GLY A 40 12.95 8.07 -12.27
N GLU A 41 13.76 7.18 -12.83
CA GLU A 41 14.20 5.97 -12.15
C GLU A 41 15.21 6.32 -11.05
N ARG A 42 15.12 5.62 -9.92
CA ARG A 42 16.04 5.75 -8.80
C ARG A 42 16.47 4.37 -8.35
N PHE A 43 17.79 4.17 -8.30
CA PHE A 43 18.41 2.95 -7.80
C PHE A 43 19.35 3.31 -6.65
N ALA A 44 19.22 2.61 -5.54
CA ALA A 44 20.23 2.63 -4.47
C ALA A 44 21.39 1.67 -4.81
N ALA A 45 22.45 1.73 -4.01
CA ALA A 45 23.43 0.64 -3.99
C ALA A 45 22.73 -0.67 -3.59
N ALA A 46 23.21 -1.79 -4.12
CA ALA A 46 22.75 -3.09 -3.66
C ALA A 46 23.12 -3.24 -2.18
N ARG A 47 22.17 -3.69 -1.37
CA ARG A 47 22.37 -4.01 0.03
C ARG A 47 23.48 -5.07 0.18
N GLU A 48 23.32 -6.16 -0.56
CA GLU A 48 24.27 -7.25 -0.67
C GLU A 48 24.54 -7.53 -2.16
N ALA A 49 25.76 -7.97 -2.48
CA ALA A 49 26.13 -8.36 -3.85
C ALA A 49 25.63 -9.78 -4.20
N GLU A 50 25.44 -10.61 -3.19
CA GLU A 50 25.04 -12.01 -3.31
C GLU A 50 23.55 -12.19 -2.96
N ILE A 51 22.97 -13.30 -3.42
CA ILE A 51 21.62 -13.73 -3.07
C ILE A 51 21.63 -14.20 -1.62
N GLU A 52 20.72 -13.66 -0.82
CA GLU A 52 20.76 -13.76 0.65
C GLU A 52 20.08 -15.03 1.19
N PHE A 53 19.13 -15.61 0.44
CA PHE A 53 18.30 -16.73 0.89
C PHE A 53 17.79 -17.57 -0.30
N GLY A 54 17.23 -18.74 0.02
CA GLY A 54 16.67 -19.66 -0.97
C GLY A 54 17.71 -20.59 -1.60
N GLU A 55 17.32 -21.26 -2.67
CA GLU A 55 18.08 -22.25 -3.44
C GLU A 55 19.39 -21.68 -4.00
N PHE A 56 19.36 -20.42 -4.41
CA PHE A 56 20.49 -19.74 -5.05
C PHE A 56 21.34 -18.90 -4.07
N ALA A 57 21.17 -19.11 -2.76
CA ALA A 57 21.90 -18.33 -1.74
C ALA A 57 23.43 -18.44 -1.91
N GLY A 58 24.13 -17.31 -1.83
CA GLY A 58 25.57 -17.19 -2.05
C GLY A 58 26.00 -17.02 -3.51
N GLU A 59 25.08 -17.16 -4.48
CA GLU A 59 25.35 -16.75 -5.85
C GLU A 59 25.26 -15.23 -6.02
N LYS A 60 25.79 -14.69 -7.12
CA LYS A 60 25.63 -13.25 -7.43
C LYS A 60 24.17 -12.94 -7.76
N LYS A 61 23.67 -11.79 -7.33
CA LYS A 61 22.34 -11.30 -7.76
C LYS A 61 22.28 -11.18 -9.28
N TRP A 62 21.13 -11.55 -9.85
CA TRP A 62 20.88 -11.50 -11.30
C TRP A 62 20.69 -10.06 -11.77
N GLU A 63 21.36 -9.69 -12.86
CA GLU A 63 21.30 -8.35 -13.46
C GLU A 63 20.45 -8.31 -14.73
N ALA A 64 20.13 -9.47 -15.30
CA ALA A 64 19.23 -9.62 -16.44
C ALA A 64 18.33 -10.85 -16.25
N THR A 65 17.12 -10.81 -16.82
CA THR A 65 16.17 -11.93 -16.78
C THR A 65 16.73 -13.19 -17.45
N GLY A 66 17.60 -13.03 -18.45
CA GLY A 66 18.31 -14.14 -19.10
C GLY A 66 19.30 -14.91 -18.20
N GLU A 67 19.66 -14.37 -17.04
CA GLU A 67 20.50 -15.06 -16.03
C GLU A 67 19.66 -15.96 -15.11
N ILE A 68 18.34 -15.80 -15.12
CA ILE A 68 17.42 -16.56 -14.28
C ILE A 68 17.14 -17.92 -14.92
N SER A 69 17.60 -18.98 -14.27
CA SER A 69 17.38 -20.36 -14.71
C SER A 69 15.97 -20.83 -14.38
N GLY A 70 15.02 -20.61 -15.30
CA GLY A 70 13.66 -21.14 -15.19
C GLY A 70 12.61 -20.11 -15.60
N ALA A 71 11.75 -20.47 -16.57
CA ALA A 71 10.68 -19.60 -17.03
C ALA A 71 9.68 -19.27 -15.91
N GLU A 72 9.40 -20.23 -15.02
CA GLU A 72 8.47 -20.01 -13.90
C GLU A 72 8.97 -18.95 -12.90
N ILE A 73 10.30 -18.86 -12.70
CA ILE A 73 10.92 -17.87 -11.82
C ILE A 73 10.78 -16.47 -12.45
N GLN A 74 11.03 -16.37 -13.77
CA GLN A 74 10.86 -15.12 -14.51
C GLN A 74 9.40 -14.65 -14.50
N ASP A 75 8.44 -15.56 -14.69
CA ASP A 75 7.01 -15.28 -14.65
C ASP A 75 6.55 -14.82 -13.26
N LEU A 76 7.03 -15.46 -12.19
CA LEU A 76 6.71 -15.05 -10.82
C LEU A 76 7.31 -13.67 -10.51
N LEU A 77 8.55 -13.42 -10.91
CA LEU A 77 9.19 -12.11 -10.74
C LEU A 77 8.44 -11.02 -11.51
N LEU A 78 8.06 -11.27 -12.76
CA LEU A 78 7.24 -10.36 -13.56
C LEU A 78 5.94 -10.02 -12.83
N ARG A 79 5.26 -11.03 -12.29
CA ARG A 79 4.01 -10.84 -11.55
C ARG A 79 4.20 -10.04 -10.25
N LEU A 80 5.28 -10.27 -9.52
CA LEU A 80 5.58 -9.51 -8.30
C LEU A 80 5.77 -8.01 -8.60
N ILE A 81 6.53 -7.69 -9.65
CA ILE A 81 6.75 -6.31 -10.10
C ILE A 81 5.44 -5.69 -10.60
N ALA A 82 4.64 -6.43 -11.37
CA ALA A 82 3.37 -5.93 -11.89
C ALA A 82 2.33 -5.68 -10.79
N VAL A 83 2.27 -6.54 -9.76
CA VAL A 83 1.37 -6.34 -8.61
C VAL A 83 1.80 -5.13 -7.79
N GLN A 84 3.09 -4.97 -7.48
CA GLN A 84 3.59 -3.77 -6.81
C GLN A 84 3.31 -2.51 -7.63
N GLY A 85 3.59 -2.53 -8.93
CA GLY A 85 3.32 -1.35 -9.78
C GLY A 85 1.84 -0.98 -9.87
N ASP A 86 0.92 -1.94 -9.69
CA ASP A 86 -0.52 -1.69 -9.81
C ASP A 86 -1.07 -0.90 -8.62
N THR A 87 -0.48 -1.11 -7.43
CA THR A 87 -0.90 -0.41 -6.20
C THR A 87 -0.61 1.09 -6.27
N GLU A 88 0.52 1.46 -6.87
CA GLU A 88 0.98 2.86 -6.85
C GLU A 88 0.09 3.76 -7.72
N PHE A 89 -0.39 3.25 -8.86
CA PHE A 89 -1.35 3.99 -9.68
C PHE A 89 -2.75 3.98 -9.06
N ALA A 90 -3.10 2.92 -8.35
CA ALA A 90 -4.39 2.82 -7.69
C ALA A 90 -4.53 3.81 -6.52
N SER A 91 -3.49 3.96 -5.69
CA SER A 91 -3.53 4.90 -4.55
C SER A 91 -3.78 6.33 -5.01
N VAL A 92 -3.13 6.75 -6.10
CA VAL A 92 -3.36 8.06 -6.74
C VAL A 92 -4.81 8.20 -7.23
N GLU A 93 -5.36 7.18 -7.89
CA GLU A 93 -6.74 7.19 -8.37
C GLU A 93 -7.77 7.30 -7.24
N GLN A 94 -7.50 6.63 -6.12
CA GLN A 94 -8.34 6.65 -4.92
C GLN A 94 -8.32 8.03 -4.25
N GLN A 95 -7.15 8.70 -4.21
CA GLN A 95 -6.91 9.89 -3.40
C GLN A 95 -7.10 11.22 -4.14
N ARG A 96 -7.00 11.23 -5.47
CA ARG A 96 -7.00 12.47 -6.30
C ARG A 96 -8.12 13.49 -6.03
N ARG A 97 -9.30 13.04 -5.59
CA ARG A 97 -10.45 13.94 -5.32
C ARG A 97 -10.27 14.77 -4.05
N LEU A 98 -9.35 14.37 -3.18
CA LEU A 98 -9.06 15.08 -1.93
C LEU A 98 -8.27 16.37 -2.17
N LEU A 99 -7.61 16.51 -3.34
CA LEU A 99 -6.91 17.73 -3.73
C LEU A 99 -7.80 18.98 -3.59
N ASP A 100 -9.08 18.86 -3.96
CA ASP A 100 -10.07 19.95 -3.94
C ASP A 100 -10.58 20.32 -2.54
N SER A 101 -10.25 19.52 -1.52
CA SER A 101 -10.80 19.64 -0.16
C SER A 101 -9.74 19.65 0.94
N SER A 102 -8.51 20.00 0.57
CA SER A 102 -7.37 19.97 1.50
C SER A 102 -7.59 20.83 2.75
N PRO A 103 -7.40 20.29 3.98
CA PRO A 103 -7.68 21.00 5.23
C PRO A 103 -6.83 22.27 5.41
N THR A 104 -5.58 22.19 4.97
CA THR A 104 -4.61 23.27 5.04
C THR A 104 -3.72 23.24 3.80
N GLU A 105 -3.00 24.33 3.53
CA GLU A 105 -1.99 24.34 2.46
C GLU A 105 -0.94 23.24 2.68
N ARG A 106 -0.51 23.00 3.93
CA ARG A 106 0.43 21.93 4.26
C ARG A 106 -0.12 20.56 3.88
N ASP A 107 -1.39 20.31 4.16
CA ASP A 107 -2.04 19.04 3.83
C ASP A 107 -2.14 18.86 2.31
N LEU A 108 -2.46 19.93 1.56
CA LEU A 108 -2.36 19.95 0.09
C LEU A 108 -0.95 19.61 -0.38
N ARG A 109 0.09 20.20 0.24
CA ARG A 109 1.48 19.88 -0.13
C ARG A 109 1.85 18.43 0.13
N SER A 110 1.30 17.85 1.20
CA SER A 110 1.60 16.49 1.60
C SER A 110 0.95 15.47 0.67
N ILE A 111 -0.34 15.63 0.33
CA ILE A 111 -1.00 14.74 -0.64
C ILE A 111 -0.41 14.87 -2.04
N VAL A 112 -0.06 16.08 -2.50
CA VAL A 112 0.59 16.28 -3.80
C VAL A 112 1.96 15.59 -3.84
N ARG A 113 2.73 15.67 -2.74
CA ARG A 113 4.00 14.95 -2.61
C ARG A 113 3.80 13.43 -2.65
N ILE A 114 2.87 12.90 -1.85
CA ILE A 114 2.56 11.46 -1.79
C ILE A 114 2.16 10.98 -3.19
N ASN A 115 1.21 11.63 -3.84
CA ASN A 115 0.78 11.24 -5.19
C ASN A 115 1.89 11.34 -6.23
N ALA A 116 2.81 12.30 -6.12
CA ALA A 116 3.97 12.36 -7.02
C ALA A 116 4.94 11.19 -6.78
N GLU A 117 5.24 10.88 -5.52
CA GLU A 117 6.10 9.75 -5.14
C GLU A 117 5.47 8.42 -5.56
N GLU A 118 4.17 8.21 -5.35
CA GLU A 118 3.42 7.03 -5.79
C GLU A 118 3.45 6.85 -7.31
N MET A 119 3.18 7.92 -8.07
CA MET A 119 3.35 7.90 -9.52
C MET A 119 4.78 7.54 -9.95
N ARG A 120 5.80 7.97 -9.19
CA ARG A 120 7.21 7.63 -9.44
C ARG A 120 7.52 6.17 -9.07
N HIS A 121 6.86 5.59 -8.07
CA HIS A 121 6.99 4.16 -7.76
C HIS A 121 6.39 3.33 -8.90
N GLY A 122 5.21 3.70 -9.40
CA GLY A 122 4.59 3.09 -10.58
C GLY A 122 5.47 3.23 -11.84
N TRP A 123 6.10 4.40 -12.02
CA TRP A 123 7.12 4.63 -13.06
C TRP A 123 8.33 3.70 -12.90
N GLN A 124 8.85 3.55 -11.69
CA GLN A 124 9.98 2.66 -11.39
C GLN A 124 9.66 1.19 -11.71
N MET A 125 8.48 0.70 -11.32
CA MET A 125 8.05 -0.66 -11.66
C MET A 125 7.85 -0.83 -13.16
N SER A 126 7.23 0.16 -13.82
CA SER A 126 7.02 0.14 -15.27
C SER A 126 8.33 0.17 -16.06
N TYR A 127 9.34 0.89 -15.56
CA TYR A 127 10.70 0.85 -16.12
C TYR A 127 11.27 -0.56 -16.04
N LEU A 128 11.19 -1.22 -14.88
CA LEU A 128 11.69 -2.59 -14.72
C LEU A 128 10.99 -3.55 -15.69
N LEU A 129 9.66 -3.45 -15.82
CA LEU A 129 8.87 -4.25 -16.75
C LEU A 129 9.32 -4.06 -18.20
N VAL A 130 9.33 -2.81 -18.69
CA VAL A 130 9.65 -2.50 -20.09
C VAL A 130 11.12 -2.81 -20.42
N ARG A 131 12.04 -2.56 -19.48
CA ARG A 131 13.49 -2.71 -19.69
C ARG A 131 13.94 -4.16 -19.69
N TYR A 132 13.39 -5.00 -18.81
CA TYR A 132 13.96 -6.33 -18.53
C TYR A 132 13.11 -7.51 -18.99
N PHE A 133 11.81 -7.32 -19.30
CA PHE A 133 10.88 -8.42 -19.58
C PHE A 133 10.31 -8.45 -21.00
N GLY A 134 10.89 -7.66 -21.93
CA GLY A 134 10.48 -7.67 -23.34
C GLY A 134 8.99 -7.40 -23.54
N ASP A 135 8.36 -8.14 -24.46
CA ASP A 135 6.96 -7.94 -24.82
C ASP A 135 5.98 -8.26 -23.68
N ALA A 136 6.30 -9.24 -22.83
CA ALA A 136 5.49 -9.55 -21.65
C ALA A 136 5.50 -8.39 -20.64
N GLY A 137 6.69 -7.82 -20.39
CA GLY A 137 6.83 -6.63 -19.54
C GLY A 137 6.09 -5.41 -20.08
N LYS A 138 6.23 -5.13 -21.38
CA LYS A 138 5.50 -4.04 -22.06
C LYS A 138 3.99 -4.21 -21.92
N ALA A 139 3.48 -5.44 -22.08
CA ALA A 139 2.05 -5.73 -21.93
C ALA A 139 1.57 -5.48 -20.48
N GLU A 140 2.33 -5.90 -19.47
CA GLU A 140 1.98 -5.62 -18.07
C GLU A 140 2.04 -4.12 -17.76
N ALA A 141 3.08 -3.41 -18.22
CA ALA A 141 3.23 -1.96 -18.00
C ALA A 141 2.09 -1.14 -18.63
N LEU A 142 1.56 -1.59 -19.77
CA LEU A 142 0.35 -1.01 -20.36
C LEU A 142 -0.87 -1.22 -19.45
N LYS A 143 -1.08 -2.46 -18.97
CA LYS A 143 -2.23 -2.79 -18.12
C LYS A 143 -2.24 -1.98 -16.81
N LEU A 144 -1.06 -1.62 -16.26
CA LEU A 144 -0.97 -0.74 -15.08
C LEU A 144 -1.66 0.62 -15.29
N LEU A 145 -1.61 1.14 -16.52
CA LEU A 145 -2.23 2.41 -16.92
C LEU A 145 -3.64 2.25 -17.51
N GLU A 146 -4.07 1.03 -17.85
CA GLU A 146 -5.42 0.75 -18.36
C GLU A 146 -6.42 0.49 -17.24
N ARG A 147 -6.02 -0.27 -16.20
CA ARG A 147 -6.89 -0.58 -15.05
C ARG A 147 -7.25 0.68 -14.29
N ARG A 148 -8.50 0.74 -13.79
CA ARG A 148 -9.01 1.85 -12.98
C ARG A 148 -9.60 1.36 -11.65
N ALA A 149 -9.22 2.02 -10.55
CA ALA A 149 -9.77 1.76 -9.22
C ALA A 149 -11.29 2.01 -9.17
N ASP A 150 -11.79 3.08 -9.80
CA ASP A 150 -13.21 3.43 -9.81
C ASP A 150 -14.10 2.51 -10.66
N LYS A 151 -13.49 1.61 -11.43
CA LYS A 151 -14.16 0.53 -12.17
C LYS A 151 -13.97 -0.84 -11.53
N ASN A 152 -13.33 -0.89 -10.36
CA ASN A 152 -13.00 -2.13 -9.67
C ASN A 152 -12.11 -3.07 -10.53
N GLU A 153 -11.15 -2.49 -11.26
CA GLU A 153 -10.26 -3.23 -12.16
C GLU A 153 -8.87 -3.49 -11.56
N ARG A 154 -8.49 -2.84 -10.44
CA ARG A 154 -7.17 -3.03 -9.81
C ARG A 154 -7.04 -4.43 -9.22
N LEU A 155 -5.82 -4.96 -9.25
CA LEU A 155 -5.53 -6.37 -8.95
C LEU A 155 -5.85 -6.75 -7.50
N LEU A 156 -5.64 -5.80 -6.58
CA LEU A 156 -5.85 -5.98 -5.15
C LEU A 156 -7.09 -5.23 -4.70
N ARG A 157 -7.97 -5.91 -3.94
CA ARG A 157 -9.28 -5.35 -3.55
C ARG A 157 -9.15 -4.03 -2.78
N ALA A 158 -8.23 -3.92 -1.83
CA ALA A 158 -8.07 -2.71 -1.01
C ALA A 158 -7.83 -1.45 -1.86
N PHE A 159 -7.21 -1.63 -3.02
CA PHE A 159 -6.89 -0.59 -4.00
C PHE A 159 -8.06 -0.25 -4.96
N ASN A 160 -9.22 -0.86 -4.75
CA ASN A 160 -10.50 -0.48 -5.38
C ASN A 160 -11.49 0.13 -4.37
N GLU A 161 -11.20 0.06 -3.06
CA GLU A 161 -12.07 0.64 -2.02
C GLU A 161 -11.91 2.17 -2.02
N PRO A 162 -12.98 2.96 -1.86
CA PRO A 162 -12.88 4.41 -1.96
C PRO A 162 -12.21 5.04 -0.73
N VAL A 163 -11.28 5.97 -0.98
CA VAL A 163 -10.76 6.94 0.00
C VAL A 163 -11.60 8.22 -0.13
N GLU A 164 -12.55 8.44 0.77
CA GLU A 164 -13.61 9.43 0.55
C GLU A 164 -13.38 10.79 1.22
N ASP A 165 -12.59 10.81 2.27
CA ASP A 165 -12.30 12.00 3.06
C ASP A 165 -10.89 11.96 3.66
N TRP A 166 -10.54 12.99 4.41
CA TRP A 166 -9.22 13.13 5.01
C TRP A 166 -8.98 12.22 6.21
N VAL A 167 -10.03 11.76 6.91
CA VAL A 167 -9.88 10.74 7.96
C VAL A 167 -9.47 9.42 7.30
N ASP A 168 -10.12 9.07 6.20
CA ASP A 168 -9.76 7.92 5.37
C ASP A 168 -8.35 8.02 4.82
N PHE A 169 -7.96 9.16 4.25
CA PHE A 169 -6.62 9.35 3.69
C PHE A 169 -5.51 9.17 4.73
N PHE A 170 -5.68 9.74 5.92
CA PHE A 170 -4.68 9.58 6.97
C PHE A 170 -4.66 8.16 7.53
N ALA A 171 -5.79 7.46 7.60
CA ALA A 171 -5.82 6.04 7.93
C ALA A 171 -5.16 5.18 6.84
N TYR A 172 -5.47 5.44 5.58
CA TYR A 172 -4.89 4.77 4.41
C TYR A 172 -3.38 4.90 4.42
N THR A 173 -2.86 6.13 4.45
CA THR A 173 -1.40 6.38 4.44
C THR A 173 -0.69 5.92 5.71
N SER A 174 -1.42 5.73 6.83
CA SER A 174 -0.83 5.17 8.06
C SER A 174 -0.74 3.63 8.04
N PHE A 175 -1.71 2.96 7.40
CA PHE A 175 -1.92 1.52 7.51
C PHE A 175 -1.85 0.75 6.19
N VAL A 176 -2.40 1.26 5.10
CA VAL A 176 -2.35 0.62 3.77
C VAL A 176 -0.98 0.81 3.14
N ASP A 177 -0.45 2.03 3.06
CA ASP A 177 0.93 2.29 2.58
C ASP A 177 1.96 1.52 3.43
N ARG A 178 1.64 1.26 4.70
CA ARG A 178 2.50 0.44 5.56
C ARG A 178 2.60 -0.99 5.09
N ASP A 179 1.56 -1.58 4.50
CA ASP A 179 1.71 -2.86 3.79
C ASP A 179 2.68 -2.70 2.62
N GLY A 180 2.56 -1.65 1.80
CA GLY A 180 3.51 -1.30 0.74
C GLY A 180 4.96 -1.28 1.23
N MET A 181 5.23 -0.64 2.37
CA MET A 181 6.55 -0.66 3.01
C MET A 181 7.01 -2.08 3.39
N TYR A 182 6.13 -2.94 3.93
CA TYR A 182 6.46 -4.35 4.19
C TYR A 182 6.79 -5.10 2.91
N GLN A 183 5.98 -4.94 1.86
CA GLN A 183 6.19 -5.57 0.56
C GLN A 183 7.54 -5.14 -0.04
N LEU A 184 7.80 -3.83 -0.07
CA LEU A 184 9.06 -3.27 -0.57
C LEU A 184 10.26 -3.72 0.25
N ARG A 185 10.15 -3.80 1.59
CA ARG A 185 11.22 -4.32 2.44
C ARG A 185 11.54 -5.77 2.10
N MET A 186 10.52 -6.62 1.96
CA MET A 186 10.70 -8.03 1.55
C MET A 186 11.30 -8.17 0.14
N LEU A 187 10.87 -7.32 -0.81
CA LEU A 187 11.40 -7.29 -2.17
C LEU A 187 12.82 -6.69 -2.25
N SER A 188 13.24 -5.89 -1.26
CA SER A 188 14.60 -5.34 -1.22
C SER A 188 15.69 -6.40 -1.10
N HIS A 189 15.33 -7.61 -0.64
CA HIS A 189 16.24 -8.76 -0.58
C HIS A 189 16.28 -9.58 -1.87
N SER A 190 15.50 -9.21 -2.90
CA SER A 190 15.35 -9.99 -4.13
C SER A 190 16.70 -10.37 -4.76
N ALA A 191 16.76 -11.59 -5.29
CA ALA A 191 17.85 -12.11 -6.11
C ALA A 191 17.98 -11.35 -7.44
N PHE A 192 16.90 -10.71 -7.91
CA PHE A 192 16.96 -9.82 -9.07
C PHE A 192 17.46 -8.43 -8.64
N GLY A 193 18.74 -8.16 -8.89
CA GLY A 193 19.46 -6.96 -8.47
C GLY A 193 18.78 -5.64 -8.83
N PRO A 194 18.24 -5.46 -10.06
CA PRO A 194 17.52 -4.25 -10.43
C PRO A 194 16.31 -3.96 -9.53
N LEU A 195 15.49 -4.97 -9.20
CA LEU A 195 14.35 -4.81 -8.29
C LEU A 195 14.80 -4.48 -6.87
N ALA A 196 15.79 -5.23 -6.35
CA ALA A 196 16.34 -5.00 -5.01
C ALA A 196 16.84 -3.56 -4.84
N ARG A 197 17.56 -3.03 -5.84
CA ARG A 197 18.08 -1.65 -5.82
C ARG A 197 17.00 -0.58 -6.02
N SER A 198 15.89 -0.89 -6.67
CA SER A 198 14.74 0.03 -6.78
C SER A 198 14.02 0.23 -5.44
N ALA A 199 14.07 -0.76 -4.53
CA ALA A 199 13.36 -0.71 -3.25
C ALA A 199 13.86 0.40 -2.32
N GLY A 200 15.19 0.64 -2.24
CA GLY A 200 15.78 1.60 -1.31
C GLY A 200 15.22 3.03 -1.43
N PRO A 201 15.22 3.64 -2.63
CA PRO A 201 14.64 4.98 -2.82
C PRO A 201 13.13 5.03 -2.53
N MET A 202 12.38 3.98 -2.87
CA MET A 202 10.93 3.91 -2.56
C MET A 202 10.70 3.84 -1.05
N LEU A 203 11.43 2.99 -0.31
CA LEU A 203 11.35 2.90 1.16
C LEU A 203 11.67 4.22 1.88
N ASN A 204 12.61 5.00 1.33
CA ASN A 204 12.92 6.32 1.86
C ASN A 204 11.76 7.31 1.66
N GLU A 205 11.04 7.21 0.54
CA GLU A 205 9.86 8.02 0.23
C GLU A 205 8.65 7.59 1.07
N GLU A 206 8.39 6.28 1.20
CA GLU A 206 7.35 5.68 2.04
C GLU A 206 7.36 6.20 3.47
N SER A 207 8.56 6.42 4.04
CA SER A 207 8.71 6.96 5.39
C SER A 207 7.96 8.29 5.60
N PHE A 208 7.86 9.12 4.55
CA PHE A 208 7.07 10.34 4.58
C PHE A 208 5.56 10.05 4.60
N HIS A 209 5.09 9.08 3.82
CA HIS A 209 3.68 8.71 3.68
C HIS A 209 3.14 8.23 5.02
N LEU A 210 3.86 7.28 5.63
CA LEU A 210 3.54 6.68 6.92
C LEU A 210 3.49 7.71 8.05
N LEU A 211 4.45 8.63 8.08
CA LEU A 211 4.49 9.70 9.08
C LEU A 211 3.37 10.71 8.86
N ASN A 212 3.07 11.06 7.61
CA ASN A 212 1.97 11.94 7.27
C ASN A 212 0.62 11.35 7.73
N GLY A 213 0.38 10.07 7.46
CA GLY A 213 -0.81 9.37 7.91
C GLY A 213 -0.97 9.35 9.43
N LEU A 214 0.07 8.91 10.15
CA LEU A 214 0.02 8.85 11.62
C LEU A 214 -0.17 10.24 12.24
N THR A 215 0.58 11.25 11.79
CA THR A 215 0.49 12.59 12.37
C THR A 215 -0.81 13.30 11.99
N GLY A 216 -1.38 13.00 10.82
CA GLY A 216 -2.72 13.46 10.42
C GLY A 216 -3.80 12.93 11.35
N LEU A 217 -3.80 11.62 11.64
CA LEU A 217 -4.71 11.03 12.63
C LEU A 217 -4.52 11.63 14.03
N GLN A 218 -3.27 11.82 14.48
CA GLN A 218 -3.00 12.49 15.76
C GLN A 218 -3.59 13.90 15.82
N ARG A 219 -3.44 14.68 14.73
CA ARG A 219 -3.99 16.04 14.65
C ARG A 219 -5.51 16.05 14.68
N ILE A 220 -6.18 15.07 14.07
CA ILE A 220 -7.64 14.92 14.12
C ILE A 220 -8.10 14.58 15.54
N LEU A 221 -7.45 13.59 16.17
CA LEU A 221 -7.80 13.16 17.53
C LEU A 221 -7.54 14.26 18.57
N ARG A 222 -6.42 14.99 18.45
CA ARG A 222 -6.09 16.13 19.30
C ARG A 222 -7.09 17.28 19.20
N ALA A 223 -7.59 17.55 17.98
CA ALA A 223 -8.63 18.55 17.79
C ALA A 223 -9.97 18.14 18.41
N GLY A 224 -10.22 16.83 18.52
CA GLY A 224 -11.36 16.26 19.24
C GLY A 224 -12.72 16.54 18.60
N LYS A 225 -12.77 17.10 17.38
CA LYS A 225 -14.01 17.41 16.68
C LYS A 225 -14.63 16.20 16.00
N VAL A 226 -13.81 15.38 15.34
CA VAL A 226 -14.24 14.08 14.81
C VAL A 226 -14.32 13.10 15.99
N PRO A 227 -15.49 12.51 16.28
CA PRO A 227 -15.62 11.52 17.34
C PRO A 227 -14.64 10.36 17.13
N ALA A 228 -13.98 9.93 18.21
CA ALA A 228 -13.02 8.82 18.16
C ALA A 228 -13.69 7.52 17.69
N GLU A 229 -14.98 7.36 17.93
CA GLU A 229 -15.80 6.24 17.45
C GLU A 229 -15.88 6.20 15.92
N ILE A 230 -15.96 7.36 15.25
CA ILE A 230 -15.94 7.42 13.78
C ILE A 230 -14.55 7.04 13.27
N VAL A 231 -13.48 7.51 13.92
CA VAL A 231 -12.10 7.10 13.58
C VAL A 231 -11.93 5.59 13.77
N GLN A 232 -12.44 5.02 14.86
CA GLN A 232 -12.41 3.57 15.09
C GLN A 232 -13.11 2.78 13.98
N LYS A 233 -14.25 3.26 13.48
CA LYS A 233 -14.94 2.62 12.35
C LYS A 233 -14.08 2.63 11.08
N VAL A 234 -13.38 3.73 10.81
CA VAL A 234 -12.43 3.81 9.69
C VAL A 234 -11.29 2.79 9.85
N LEU A 235 -10.74 2.65 11.06
CA LEU A 235 -9.73 1.62 11.38
C LEU A 235 -10.29 0.19 11.19
N ASN A 236 -11.51 -0.06 11.65
CA ASN A 236 -12.20 -1.35 11.47
C ASN A 236 -12.45 -1.70 9.99
N ARG A 237 -12.49 -0.70 9.10
CA ARG A 237 -12.58 -0.93 7.65
C ARG A 237 -11.21 -1.23 7.03
N TRP A 238 -10.21 -0.39 7.30
CA TRP A 238 -8.91 -0.50 6.63
C TRP A 238 -8.03 -1.62 7.16
N LEU A 239 -8.00 -1.88 8.46
CA LEU A 239 -7.08 -2.87 9.03
C LEU A 239 -7.36 -4.31 8.55
N PRO A 240 -8.62 -4.79 8.48
CA PRO A 240 -8.90 -6.07 7.83
C PRO A 240 -8.48 -6.14 6.36
N ALA A 241 -8.63 -5.04 5.62
CA ALA A 241 -8.19 -4.96 4.24
C ALA A 241 -6.66 -5.07 4.14
N CYS A 242 -5.91 -4.45 5.06
CA CYS A 242 -4.46 -4.60 5.16
C CYS A 242 -4.06 -6.05 5.51
N PHE A 243 -4.77 -6.71 6.42
CA PHE A 243 -4.49 -8.12 6.75
C PHE A 243 -4.66 -9.04 5.53
N ASP A 244 -5.65 -8.74 4.68
CA ASP A 244 -5.90 -9.45 3.43
C ASP A 244 -4.81 -9.21 2.37
N LEU A 245 -4.13 -8.04 2.36
CA LEU A 245 -3.05 -7.73 1.41
C LEU A 245 -1.85 -8.69 1.51
N PHE A 246 -1.57 -9.22 2.70
CA PHE A 246 -0.55 -10.24 2.90
C PHE A 246 -0.92 -11.60 2.27
N GLY A 247 -2.16 -11.83 1.83
CA GLY A 247 -2.58 -13.07 1.15
C GLY A 247 -3.03 -14.19 2.09
N HIS A 248 -2.96 -15.45 1.66
CA HIS A 248 -3.34 -16.60 2.49
C HIS A 248 -2.30 -16.89 3.58
N GLU A 249 -2.73 -17.40 4.74
CA GLU A 249 -1.87 -17.81 5.87
C GLU A 249 -0.89 -18.91 5.47
N ARG A 250 -1.34 -19.88 4.64
CA ARG A 250 -0.47 -20.84 3.94
C ARG A 250 -0.48 -20.55 2.45
N SER A 251 0.70 -20.37 1.87
CA SER A 251 0.85 -19.98 0.46
C SER A 251 2.05 -20.67 -0.20
N TRP A 252 1.75 -21.56 -1.14
CA TRP A 252 2.77 -22.16 -2.01
C TRP A 252 3.51 -21.11 -2.85
N GLY A 253 2.80 -20.08 -3.33
CA GLY A 253 3.42 -19.00 -4.10
C GLY A 253 4.41 -18.17 -3.28
N ALA A 254 4.12 -17.94 -1.99
CA ALA A 254 5.06 -17.26 -1.09
C ALA A 254 6.28 -18.14 -0.79
N ALA A 255 6.07 -19.45 -0.56
CA ALA A 255 7.15 -20.41 -0.39
C ALA A 255 8.09 -20.43 -1.61
N ARG A 256 7.54 -20.50 -2.84
CA ARG A 256 8.33 -20.45 -4.07
C ARG A 256 9.06 -19.13 -4.27
N ALA A 257 8.43 -18.00 -3.99
CA ALA A 257 9.09 -16.71 -4.07
C ALA A 257 10.30 -16.62 -3.12
N TYR A 258 10.21 -17.26 -1.95
CA TYR A 258 11.32 -17.34 -1.01
C TYR A 258 12.39 -18.34 -1.46
N GLU A 259 11.99 -19.57 -1.82
CA GLU A 259 12.90 -20.60 -2.31
C GLU A 259 13.71 -20.13 -3.52
N TRP A 260 13.12 -19.36 -4.44
CA TRP A 260 13.83 -18.84 -5.61
C TRP A 260 14.53 -17.49 -5.37
N GLY A 261 14.63 -17.03 -4.12
CA GLY A 261 15.34 -15.80 -3.79
C GLY A 261 14.60 -14.51 -4.18
N LEU A 262 13.36 -14.56 -4.65
CA LEU A 262 12.66 -13.40 -5.23
C LEU A 262 12.14 -12.42 -4.17
N LYS A 263 11.71 -12.92 -3.01
CA LYS A 263 11.11 -12.13 -1.93
C LYS A 263 11.46 -12.71 -0.56
N GLY A 264 12.20 -11.95 0.26
CA GLY A 264 12.67 -12.38 1.58
C GLY A 264 11.61 -12.18 2.67
N ARG A 265 11.96 -12.49 3.93
CA ARG A 265 11.17 -12.09 5.10
C ARG A 265 11.33 -10.59 5.36
N PHE A 266 10.37 -10.00 6.05
CA PHE A 266 10.45 -8.59 6.46
C PHE A 266 11.70 -8.30 7.33
N ASN A 267 12.05 -9.26 8.18
CA ASN A 267 13.17 -9.21 9.12
C ASN A 267 14.29 -10.19 8.76
N GLU A 268 14.55 -10.44 7.45
CA GLU A 268 15.47 -11.48 6.97
C GLU A 268 16.82 -11.50 7.70
N GLU A 269 17.37 -10.32 7.99
CA GLU A 269 18.68 -10.11 8.64
C GLU A 269 18.78 -10.63 10.06
N ALA A 270 17.67 -10.55 10.80
CA ALA A 270 17.58 -10.92 12.20
C ALA A 270 16.88 -12.28 12.37
N ALA A 271 16.32 -12.82 11.29
CA ALA A 271 15.53 -14.01 11.32
C ALA A 271 16.44 -15.25 11.35
N GLY A 272 16.09 -16.22 12.19
CA GLY A 272 16.78 -17.51 12.27
C GLY A 272 16.57 -18.38 11.01
N PRO A 273 16.89 -19.69 11.07
CA PRO A 273 16.63 -20.58 9.95
C PRO A 273 15.14 -20.61 9.58
N MET A 274 14.84 -20.76 8.30
CA MET A 274 13.47 -20.91 7.82
C MET A 274 12.82 -22.17 8.42
N VAL A 275 11.66 -22.01 9.06
CA VAL A 275 10.93 -23.12 9.71
C VAL A 275 9.78 -23.63 8.84
N ASP A 276 8.95 -22.73 8.30
CA ASP A 276 7.81 -23.06 7.45
C ASP A 276 7.61 -21.96 6.39
N ALA A 277 8.15 -22.20 5.19
CA ALA A 277 8.11 -21.24 4.08
C ALA A 277 6.68 -20.98 3.57
N GLU A 278 5.72 -21.90 3.78
CA GLU A 278 4.33 -21.67 3.40
C GLU A 278 3.67 -20.61 4.27
N ARG A 279 4.19 -20.35 5.48
CA ARG A 279 3.64 -19.40 6.45
C ARG A 279 4.29 -18.01 6.42
N LEU A 280 5.11 -17.72 5.42
CA LEU A 280 5.80 -16.43 5.26
C LEU A 280 4.86 -15.22 5.29
N ASN A 281 3.73 -15.33 4.59
CA ASN A 281 2.70 -14.29 4.57
C ASN A 281 2.11 -14.04 5.96
N ASP A 282 1.90 -15.10 6.73
CA ASP A 282 1.36 -15.01 8.08
C ASP A 282 2.35 -14.40 9.07
N ALA A 283 3.62 -14.82 9.00
CA ALA A 283 4.68 -14.22 9.80
C ALA A 283 4.84 -12.71 9.53
N ALA A 284 4.77 -12.29 8.27
CA ALA A 284 4.81 -10.86 7.92
C ALA A 284 3.58 -10.10 8.46
N ARG A 285 2.38 -10.72 8.38
CA ARG A 285 1.14 -10.15 8.92
C ARG A 285 1.19 -10.01 10.45
N GLU A 286 1.78 -10.96 11.17
CA GLU A 286 1.94 -10.89 12.63
C GLU A 286 2.87 -9.75 13.07
N LEU A 287 3.95 -9.52 12.33
CA LEU A 287 4.85 -8.38 12.54
C LEU A 287 4.10 -7.06 12.29
N TYR A 288 3.36 -6.99 11.18
CA TYR A 288 2.50 -5.84 10.84
C TYR A 288 1.46 -5.57 11.93
N LEU A 289 0.78 -6.61 12.42
CA LEU A 289 -0.21 -6.51 13.49
C LEU A 289 0.42 -5.91 14.77
N THR A 290 1.60 -6.40 15.15
CA THR A 290 2.33 -5.92 16.33
C THR A 290 2.68 -4.44 16.20
N GLU A 291 3.17 -4.02 15.03
CA GLU A 291 3.50 -2.62 14.75
C GLU A 291 2.25 -1.73 14.80
N VAL A 292 1.16 -2.14 14.14
CA VAL A 292 -0.10 -1.38 14.13
C VAL A 292 -0.69 -1.23 15.54
N GLN A 293 -0.58 -2.24 16.40
CA GLN A 293 -0.95 -2.12 17.81
C GLN A 293 -0.17 -1.00 18.52
N GLY A 294 1.14 -0.90 18.25
CA GLY A 294 1.98 0.19 18.74
C GLY A 294 1.52 1.56 18.23
N LEU A 295 1.17 1.67 16.94
CA LEU A 295 0.68 2.92 16.34
C LEU A 295 -0.65 3.36 16.93
N VAL A 296 -1.60 2.43 17.10
CA VAL A 296 -2.89 2.73 17.74
C VAL A 296 -2.68 3.15 19.21
N ALA A 297 -1.71 2.56 19.91
CA ALA A 297 -1.33 3.02 21.24
C ALA A 297 -0.77 4.45 21.25
N LEU A 298 -0.01 4.85 20.21
CA LEU A 298 0.43 6.25 20.04
C LEU A 298 -0.75 7.19 19.78
N LEU A 299 -1.70 6.80 18.92
CA LEU A 299 -2.91 7.58 18.65
C LEU A 299 -3.75 7.80 19.93
N ASN A 300 -3.83 6.78 20.78
CA ASN A 300 -4.56 6.83 22.06
C ASN A 300 -4.00 7.84 23.07
N ARG A 301 -2.77 8.34 22.87
CA ARG A 301 -2.20 9.43 23.69
C ARG A 301 -2.82 10.79 23.41
N GLU A 302 -3.42 10.96 22.23
CA GLU A 302 -4.11 12.20 21.82
C GLU A 302 -5.58 12.22 22.26
N ILE A 303 -6.11 11.08 22.73
CA ILE A 303 -7.49 10.92 23.19
C ILE A 303 -7.53 11.12 24.71
N PRO A 304 -8.38 12.00 25.25
CA PRO A 304 -8.55 12.15 26.70
C PRO A 304 -8.88 10.82 27.42
N GLU A 305 -8.47 10.67 28.68
CA GLU A 305 -8.66 9.44 29.46
C GLU A 305 -10.13 9.09 29.73
N ASP A 306 -11.02 10.08 29.71
CA ASP A 306 -12.46 9.91 29.90
C ASP A 306 -13.20 9.50 28.62
N ARG A 307 -12.49 9.33 27.50
CA ARG A 307 -13.06 8.98 26.19
C ARG A 307 -12.70 7.55 25.78
N PRO A 308 -13.56 6.88 25.00
CA PRO A 308 -13.24 5.56 24.45
C PRO A 308 -11.94 5.59 23.64
N LYS A 309 -11.03 4.68 23.95
CA LYS A 309 -9.76 4.52 23.25
C LYS A 309 -9.95 3.67 21.99
N LEU A 310 -9.13 3.96 20.98
CA LEU A 310 -9.02 3.17 19.76
C LEU A 310 -8.41 1.80 20.04
N TYR A 311 -8.72 0.83 19.19
CA TYR A 311 -8.19 -0.54 19.23
C TYR A 311 -7.93 -1.06 17.82
N VAL A 312 -7.07 -2.08 17.72
CA VAL A 312 -6.91 -2.89 16.52
C VAL A 312 -7.95 -4.00 16.55
N PRO A 313 -8.79 -4.18 15.51
CA PRO A 313 -9.74 -5.28 15.48
C PRO A 313 -8.98 -6.62 15.45
N ASP A 314 -9.59 -7.67 15.98
CA ASP A 314 -9.02 -9.01 15.92
C ASP A 314 -8.69 -9.43 14.48
N ILE A 315 -7.60 -10.15 14.28
CA ILE A 315 -7.08 -10.55 12.96
C ILE A 315 -8.07 -11.39 12.13
N LYS A 316 -9.09 -11.96 12.79
CA LYS A 316 -10.16 -12.76 12.16
C LYS A 316 -11.33 -11.89 11.68
N PHE A 317 -11.44 -10.66 12.17
CA PHE A 317 -12.56 -9.77 11.87
C PHE A 317 -12.57 -9.37 10.38
N ASN A 318 -13.72 -9.54 9.73
CA ASN A 318 -14.01 -9.05 8.37
C ASN A 318 -12.97 -9.42 7.29
N ARG A 319 -12.32 -10.58 7.44
CA ARG A 319 -11.37 -11.12 6.48
C ARG A 319 -12.04 -11.65 5.21
N ARG A 320 -11.38 -11.48 4.07
CA ARG A 320 -11.84 -11.92 2.75
C ARG A 320 -10.87 -12.90 2.09
N ILE A 321 -9.63 -12.91 2.55
CA ILE A 321 -8.59 -13.84 2.11
C ILE A 321 -8.16 -14.70 3.29
N GLY A 322 -7.77 -15.94 3.01
CA GLY A 322 -7.20 -16.82 4.03
C GLY A 322 -8.21 -17.72 4.75
N ASP A 323 -7.79 -18.27 5.88
CA ASP A 323 -8.52 -19.24 6.68
C ASP A 323 -9.80 -18.66 7.27
N TYR A 324 -9.79 -17.37 7.62
CA TYR A 324 -10.93 -16.67 8.22
C TYR A 324 -11.94 -16.11 7.20
N ARG A 325 -11.69 -16.29 5.90
CA ARG A 325 -12.63 -15.84 4.85
C ARG A 325 -14.00 -16.48 5.05
N SER A 326 -15.07 -15.71 4.83
CA SER A 326 -16.47 -16.15 5.02
C SER A 326 -16.83 -16.61 6.44
N GLN A 327 -15.92 -16.50 7.41
CA GLN A 327 -16.23 -16.68 8.82
C GLN A 327 -16.75 -15.36 9.41
N ARG A 328 -17.46 -15.46 10.54
CA ARG A 328 -18.17 -14.33 11.15
C ARG A 328 -17.65 -14.16 12.57
N PHE A 329 -16.67 -13.26 12.71
CA PHE A 329 -16.11 -12.90 14.00
C PHE A 329 -16.43 -11.44 14.31
N SER A 330 -16.66 -11.12 15.59
CA SER A 330 -16.76 -9.75 16.07
C SER A 330 -15.40 -9.04 15.96
N VAL A 331 -15.35 -7.72 16.20
CA VAL A 331 -14.08 -6.96 16.27
C VAL A 331 -13.18 -7.41 17.41
N ARG A 332 -13.70 -8.23 18.35
CA ARG A 332 -12.96 -8.84 19.46
C ARG A 332 -12.60 -10.31 19.21
N GLY A 333 -12.89 -10.84 18.02
CA GLY A 333 -12.53 -12.22 17.65
C GLY A 333 -13.52 -13.28 18.13
N GLU A 334 -14.71 -12.87 18.57
CA GLU A 334 -15.75 -13.78 19.06
C GLU A 334 -16.60 -14.28 17.88
N PRO A 335 -16.87 -15.58 17.74
CA PRO A 335 -17.74 -16.08 16.69
C PRO A 335 -19.18 -15.58 16.90
N VAL A 336 -19.81 -15.12 15.83
CA VAL A 336 -21.19 -14.59 15.85
C VAL A 336 -22.03 -15.24 14.76
N ASP A 337 -23.35 -15.35 15.00
CA ASP A 337 -24.28 -15.81 13.98
C ASP A 337 -24.46 -14.77 12.86
N GLU A 338 -25.12 -15.17 11.77
CA GLU A 338 -25.29 -14.30 10.60
C GLU A 338 -26.08 -13.02 10.88
N ALA A 339 -27.17 -13.10 11.65
CA ALA A 339 -28.00 -11.95 11.96
C ALA A 339 -27.27 -10.98 12.90
N ALA A 340 -26.54 -11.51 13.88
CA ALA A 340 -25.68 -10.75 14.78
C ALA A 340 -24.51 -10.12 14.03
N TYR A 341 -23.89 -10.83 13.09
CA TYR A 341 -22.78 -10.29 12.30
C TYR A 341 -23.22 -9.13 11.41
N THR A 342 -24.37 -9.22 10.74
CA THR A 342 -24.89 -8.10 9.92
C THR A 342 -25.11 -6.85 10.77
N ARG A 343 -25.75 -6.97 11.94
CA ARG A 343 -25.91 -5.83 12.87
C ARG A 343 -24.56 -5.32 13.37
N HIS A 344 -23.65 -6.23 13.71
CA HIS A 344 -22.30 -5.89 14.17
C HIS A 344 -21.54 -5.08 13.11
N LEU A 345 -21.61 -5.46 11.83
CA LEU A 345 -21.00 -4.71 10.73
C LEU A 345 -21.58 -3.29 10.58
N GLU A 346 -22.90 -3.13 10.71
CA GLU A 346 -23.55 -1.81 10.68
C GLU A 346 -23.11 -0.90 11.84
N GLU A 347 -22.86 -1.50 13.01
CA GLU A 347 -22.41 -0.79 14.21
C GLU A 347 -20.93 -0.37 14.11
N VAL A 348 -20.06 -1.24 13.60
CA VAL A 348 -18.61 -1.08 13.71
C VAL A 348 -17.89 -0.62 12.43
N LEU A 349 -18.57 -0.58 11.28
CA LEU A 349 -18.02 -0.02 10.04
C LEU A 349 -18.58 1.37 9.72
N PRO A 350 -17.90 2.17 8.89
CA PRO A 350 -18.35 3.52 8.56
C PRO A 350 -19.70 3.48 7.83
N THR A 351 -20.68 4.20 8.37
CA THR A 351 -22.02 4.33 7.78
C THR A 351 -22.14 5.60 6.94
N GLN A 352 -23.21 5.73 6.15
CA GLN A 352 -23.53 6.97 5.44
C GLN A 352 -23.64 8.18 6.39
N LYS A 353 -24.23 7.97 7.59
CA LYS A 353 -24.33 9.01 8.62
C LYS A 353 -22.96 9.44 9.15
N ASP A 354 -22.03 8.49 9.34
CA ASP A 354 -20.67 8.82 9.77
C ASP A 354 -19.96 9.70 8.72
N ARG A 355 -20.13 9.38 7.43
CA ARG A 355 -19.57 10.17 6.31
C ARG A 355 -20.17 11.57 6.24
N GLU A 356 -21.49 11.70 6.42
CA GLU A 356 -22.16 13.00 6.50
C GLU A 356 -21.68 13.82 7.69
N THR A 357 -21.43 13.17 8.83
CA THR A 357 -20.88 13.79 10.03
C THR A 357 -19.47 14.34 9.76
N ILE A 358 -18.58 13.55 9.13
CA ILE A 358 -17.24 14.03 8.73
C ILE A 358 -17.38 15.22 7.76
N ARG A 359 -18.20 15.11 6.71
CA ARG A 359 -18.41 16.20 5.73
C ARG A 359 -18.92 17.51 6.35
N ALA A 360 -19.66 17.44 7.44
CA ALA A 360 -20.08 18.61 8.20
C ALA A 360 -18.91 19.17 9.02
N ILE A 361 -18.21 18.32 9.78
CA ILE A 361 -17.11 18.71 10.68
C ILE A 361 -15.94 19.33 9.93
N VAL A 362 -15.57 18.82 8.76
CA VAL A 362 -14.42 19.34 8.00
C VAL A 362 -14.59 20.77 7.50
N LYS A 363 -15.81 21.33 7.58
CA LYS A 363 -16.09 22.74 7.27
C LYS A 363 -15.87 23.65 8.48
N GLU A 364 -15.74 23.09 9.67
CA GLU A 364 -15.57 23.87 10.89
C GLU A 364 -14.10 24.27 11.08
N PRO A 365 -13.81 25.52 11.47
CA PRO A 365 -12.45 25.92 11.83
C PRO A 365 -11.87 25.03 12.93
N GLY A 366 -10.60 24.64 12.78
CA GLY A 366 -9.88 23.85 13.78
C GLY A 366 -10.36 22.42 13.96
N TRP A 367 -11.04 21.83 12.96
CA TRP A 367 -11.40 20.41 12.99
C TRP A 367 -10.19 19.46 12.95
N ILE A 368 -9.07 19.96 12.45
CA ILE A 368 -7.76 19.32 12.50
C ILE A 368 -6.78 20.26 13.20
N ALA A 369 -6.02 19.74 14.16
CA ALA A 369 -5.04 20.54 14.91
C ALA A 369 -3.88 20.94 13.98
N PRO A 370 -3.17 22.05 14.28
CA PRO A 370 -1.91 22.33 13.62
C PRO A 370 -0.89 21.22 13.91
N PRO A 371 0.13 21.06 13.06
CA PRO A 371 1.29 20.22 13.35
C PRO A 371 1.92 20.59 14.69
N ALA A 372 2.48 19.58 15.38
CA ALA A 372 3.25 19.79 16.61
C ALA A 372 4.57 20.52 16.33
#